data_AF-A0A094HJF9-F1
#
_entry.id   AF-A0A094HJF9-F1
#
_cell.length_a   1.000
_cell.length_b   1.000
_cell.length_c   1.000
_cell.angle_alpha   90.00
_cell.angle_beta   90.00
_cell.angle_gamma   90.00
#
_symmetry.space_group_name_H-M   'P 1'
#
loop_
_entity.id
_entity.type
_entity.pdbx_description
1 polymer ?
#
loop_
_entity_poly.entity_id
_entity_poly.type
_entity_poly.pdbx_seq_one_letter_code
_entity_poly.pdbx_strand_id
1 'polypeptide(L)'
;MHFSKAITALALIAGSYAQSLYVQNELSFGHDGKMSPDERTIPKFTLTGDPTQIYSNKIILTPPAPGNKRAALWSQGTLTSPKWEATLQFRATGPERASGRIHIWLVKDGFQNVGTNSIYTVGKFEGLSIVVDQYGNSGGMIRAFLNDGTKHYGQHLSVDGLAFGHAPYPYRNLGRPSSVKVIQDWHNFRVEIDGELAFQTSTVRIPAGYNIGVSAASADSPDSFEVFSLTVSTGEAEEGASYNKQPGTNNADPPKNAGAGIKDTPSEPQGRGNRNPRDGATATDYLSADRIPASGDISPLPASAISQSHEFADLHYRIQDLQSHLLALQADFQSYQGEATRRHGGLLERAAKAEAAFAREAAGGKTGKIEEMLEAMDRKMQGMEKMIAETKRDVGGGSDRVERLRQQLVEGHSSILEGVHGTVGTLTGSMPKMGWVVGVVL
;
A
#
# COMPACT_ATOMS: atom_id res chain seq x y z
N MET A 1 31.00 70.97 -32.22
CA MET A 1 30.45 69.82 -32.97
C MET A 1 31.65 69.16 -33.64
N HIS A 2 32.08 67.93 -33.39
CA HIS A 2 31.40 66.69 -33.00
C HIS A 2 32.30 65.86 -32.08
N PHE A 3 31.73 65.38 -30.97
CA PHE A 3 32.24 64.23 -30.23
C PHE A 3 31.86 62.96 -31.00
N SER A 4 32.81 62.08 -31.29
CA SER A 4 32.51 60.72 -31.77
C SER A 4 33.20 59.67 -30.90
N LYS A 5 32.43 59.22 -29.91
CA LYS A 5 32.21 57.82 -29.52
C LYS A 5 33.43 56.88 -29.55
N ALA A 6 34.07 56.74 -28.40
CA ALA A 6 34.70 55.49 -27.99
C ALA A 6 33.82 54.85 -26.90
N ILE A 7 32.92 53.96 -27.31
CA ILE A 7 32.25 53.03 -26.40
C ILE A 7 33.06 51.74 -26.49
N THR A 8 34.00 51.57 -25.57
CA THR A 8 34.72 50.32 -25.40
C THR A 8 33.76 49.30 -24.78
N ALA A 9 33.51 48.23 -25.51
CA ALA A 9 32.69 47.11 -25.10
C ALA A 9 33.26 46.41 -23.86
N LEU A 10 32.51 46.39 -22.77
CA LEU A 10 32.77 45.53 -21.62
C LEU A 10 31.99 44.22 -21.84
N ALA A 11 32.64 43.26 -22.49
CA ALA A 11 32.10 41.91 -22.67
C ALA A 11 32.82 40.93 -21.73
N LEU A 12 32.01 40.16 -21.00
CA LEU A 12 32.24 38.77 -20.56
C LEU A 12 33.33 38.50 -19.51
N ILE A 13 32.87 38.34 -18.26
CA ILE A 13 33.15 37.13 -17.48
C ILE A 13 31.84 36.72 -16.78
N ALA A 14 30.91 36.10 -17.51
CA ALA A 14 29.98 35.18 -16.89
C ALA A 14 30.76 33.86 -16.77
N GLY A 15 31.52 33.71 -15.69
CA GLY A 15 32.16 32.45 -15.36
C GLY A 15 31.07 31.42 -15.12
N SER A 16 30.78 30.59 -16.11
CA SER A 16 30.10 29.32 -15.88
C SER A 16 31.05 28.51 -14.99
N TYR A 17 30.81 28.47 -13.69
CA TYR A 17 31.48 27.53 -12.81
C TYR A 17 31.10 26.13 -13.31
N ALA A 18 31.97 25.54 -14.14
CA ALA A 18 31.88 24.13 -14.48
C ALA A 18 32.16 23.38 -13.19
N GLN A 19 31.11 23.07 -12.43
CA GLN A 19 31.29 22.32 -11.19
C GLN A 19 31.64 20.88 -11.56
N SER A 20 32.81 20.41 -11.13
CA SER A 20 33.23 19.03 -11.40
C SER A 20 32.41 18.06 -10.54
N LEU A 21 31.92 17.01 -11.18
CA LEU A 21 31.41 15.82 -10.51
C LEU A 21 32.48 14.72 -10.67
N TYR A 22 32.76 14.00 -9.59
CA TYR A 22 33.73 12.90 -9.56
C TYR A 22 33.00 11.59 -9.34
N VAL A 23 33.28 10.59 -10.18
CA VAL A 23 32.69 9.25 -10.04
C VAL A 23 33.19 8.61 -8.74
N GLN A 24 32.25 8.20 -7.90
CA GLN A 24 32.51 7.49 -6.65
C GLN A 24 32.53 5.99 -6.91
N ASN A 25 33.73 5.44 -7.08
CA ASN A 25 33.91 4.00 -7.32
C ASN A 25 33.45 3.11 -6.15
N GLU A 26 33.23 3.65 -4.95
CA GLU A 26 32.65 2.93 -3.81
C GLU A 26 31.13 2.76 -3.91
N LEU A 27 30.49 3.57 -4.75
CA LEU A 27 29.04 3.63 -4.92
C LEU A 27 28.62 3.30 -6.36
N SER A 28 29.57 2.84 -7.17
CA SER A 28 29.36 2.62 -8.61
C SER A 28 29.83 1.22 -9.04
N PHE A 29 29.13 0.65 -10.03
CA PHE A 29 29.53 -0.59 -10.70
C PHE A 29 29.12 -0.57 -12.19
N GLY A 30 29.85 -1.28 -13.05
CA GLY A 30 29.53 -1.46 -14.47
C GLY A 30 29.78 -0.25 -15.39
N HIS A 31 30.15 0.91 -14.83
CA HIS A 31 30.38 2.16 -15.58
C HIS A 31 31.62 2.14 -16.48
N ASP A 32 32.56 1.24 -16.21
CA ASP A 32 33.77 0.99 -17.00
C ASP A 32 33.60 -0.18 -18.00
N GLY A 33 32.38 -0.70 -18.14
CA GLY A 33 32.05 -1.85 -18.97
C GLY A 33 32.38 -3.22 -18.35
N LYS A 34 32.86 -3.27 -17.11
CA LYS A 34 33.10 -4.51 -16.35
C LYS A 34 32.35 -4.47 -15.02
N MET A 35 31.27 -5.25 -14.92
CA MET A 35 30.46 -5.35 -13.71
C MET A 35 31.10 -6.28 -12.67
N SER A 36 31.58 -7.44 -13.11
CA SER A 36 32.07 -8.49 -12.24
C SER A 36 33.38 -9.07 -12.77
N PRO A 37 34.46 -9.05 -11.98
CA PRO A 37 35.74 -9.66 -12.37
C PRO A 37 35.69 -11.20 -12.41
N ASP A 38 34.80 -11.83 -11.64
CA ASP A 38 34.73 -13.27 -11.40
C ASP A 38 33.39 -13.91 -11.77
N GLU A 39 32.46 -13.11 -12.33
CA GLU A 39 31.08 -13.49 -12.66
C GLU A 39 30.28 -14.03 -11.46
N ARG A 40 30.71 -13.69 -10.24
CA ARG A 40 30.12 -14.19 -8.99
C ARG A 40 29.89 -13.08 -7.97
N THR A 41 30.70 -12.05 -7.99
CA THR A 41 30.65 -10.94 -7.05
C THR A 41 30.66 -9.61 -7.80
N ILE A 42 30.01 -8.60 -7.20
CA ILE A 42 30.12 -7.22 -7.65
C ILE A 42 30.96 -6.50 -6.60
N PRO A 43 32.18 -6.04 -6.95
CA PRO A 43 33.07 -5.40 -5.98
C PRO A 43 32.38 -4.26 -5.25
N LYS A 44 32.58 -4.18 -3.92
CA LYS A 44 32.07 -3.10 -3.04
C LYS A 44 30.54 -3.06 -2.89
N PHE A 45 29.85 -4.05 -3.43
CA PHE A 45 28.42 -4.24 -3.28
C PHE A 45 28.14 -5.58 -2.61
N THR A 46 27.12 -5.58 -1.76
CA THR A 46 26.57 -6.78 -1.13
C THR A 46 25.31 -7.17 -1.88
N LEU A 47 25.36 -8.36 -2.49
CA LEU A 47 24.20 -9.00 -3.12
C LEU A 47 23.40 -9.77 -2.06
N THR A 48 22.08 -9.66 -2.10
CA THR A 48 21.16 -10.38 -1.21
C THR A 48 19.86 -10.74 -1.91
N GLY A 49 19.16 -11.75 -1.39
CA GLY A 49 17.91 -12.27 -1.92
C GLY A 49 18.07 -13.62 -2.63
N ASP A 50 17.17 -13.86 -3.58
CA ASP A 50 17.19 -15.04 -4.43
C ASP A 50 18.47 -15.13 -5.28
N PRO A 51 18.86 -16.34 -5.73
CA PRO A 51 20.00 -16.51 -6.62
C PRO A 51 19.88 -15.68 -7.91
N THR A 52 20.89 -14.85 -8.18
CA THR A 52 20.99 -14.01 -9.37
C THR A 52 22.05 -14.54 -10.34
N GLN A 53 21.90 -14.22 -11.62
CA GLN A 53 22.93 -14.51 -12.63
C GLN A 53 23.78 -13.26 -12.86
N ILE A 54 25.09 -13.37 -12.60
CA ILE A 54 26.04 -12.29 -12.83
C ILE A 54 26.84 -12.62 -14.08
N TYR A 55 26.96 -11.64 -14.96
CA TYR A 55 27.75 -11.68 -16.19
C TYR A 55 28.80 -10.57 -16.14
N SER A 56 29.76 -10.62 -17.06
CA SER A 56 30.80 -9.59 -17.16
C SER A 56 30.26 -8.16 -17.34
N ASN A 57 29.11 -7.98 -18.00
CA ASN A 57 28.55 -6.67 -18.33
C ASN A 57 27.16 -6.39 -17.74
N LYS A 58 26.55 -7.34 -17.03
CA LYS A 58 25.20 -7.18 -16.46
C LYS A 58 24.95 -8.17 -15.32
N ILE A 59 23.96 -7.85 -14.50
CA ILE A 59 23.37 -8.77 -13.52
C ILE A 59 21.88 -8.89 -13.78
N ILE A 60 21.37 -10.12 -13.67
CA ILE A 60 19.94 -10.41 -13.74
C ILE A 60 19.43 -10.51 -12.30
N LEU A 61 18.76 -9.47 -11.81
CA LEU A 61 18.21 -9.42 -10.46
C LEU A 61 16.97 -10.29 -10.32
N THR A 62 16.13 -10.34 -11.35
CA THR A 62 15.01 -11.29 -11.42
C THR A 62 15.06 -12.06 -12.73
N PRO A 63 15.03 -13.41 -12.70
CA PRO A 63 15.05 -14.20 -13.92
C PRO A 63 13.67 -14.18 -14.62
N PRO A 64 13.60 -14.53 -15.91
CA PRO A 64 12.34 -14.66 -16.64
C PRO A 64 11.48 -15.84 -16.17
N ALA A 65 12.05 -16.78 -15.43
CA ALA A 65 11.36 -17.85 -14.72
C ALA A 65 12.32 -18.50 -13.70
N PRO A 66 11.83 -19.04 -12.58
CA PRO A 66 10.46 -18.92 -12.05
C PRO A 66 10.18 -17.51 -11.50
N GLY A 67 8.90 -17.18 -11.28
CA GLY A 67 8.49 -15.90 -10.70
C GLY A 67 8.69 -15.79 -9.18
N ASN A 68 8.14 -14.72 -8.60
CA ASN A 68 8.24 -14.38 -7.18
C ASN A 68 9.68 -14.25 -6.67
N LYS A 69 10.58 -13.72 -7.48
CA LYS A 69 12.00 -13.54 -7.15
C LYS A 69 12.28 -12.13 -6.67
N ARG A 70 13.16 -12.02 -5.68
CA ARG A 70 13.61 -10.74 -5.14
C ARG A 70 15.10 -10.76 -4.96
N ALA A 71 15.78 -9.74 -5.47
CA ALA A 71 17.20 -9.54 -5.22
C ALA A 71 17.50 -8.06 -5.04
N ALA A 72 18.54 -7.77 -4.28
CA ALA A 72 19.03 -6.43 -4.09
C ALA A 72 20.56 -6.39 -4.04
N LEU A 73 21.11 -5.30 -4.57
CA LEU A 73 22.50 -4.91 -4.46
C LEU A 73 22.59 -3.65 -3.60
N TRP A 74 23.42 -3.70 -2.58
CA TRP A 74 23.66 -2.57 -1.67
C TRP A 74 25.13 -2.19 -1.68
N SER A 75 25.42 -0.90 -1.84
CA SER A 75 26.77 -0.38 -1.65
C SER A 75 27.23 -0.62 -0.20
N GLN A 76 28.49 -1.00 -0.05
CA GLN A 76 29.15 -1.12 1.26
C GLN A 76 29.54 0.26 1.82
N GLY A 77 29.82 1.21 0.92
CA GLY A 77 30.08 2.60 1.25
C GLY A 77 28.81 3.43 1.42
N THR A 78 28.98 4.68 1.83
CA THR A 78 27.91 5.67 1.93
C THR A 78 28.19 6.90 1.10
N LEU A 79 27.12 7.62 0.74
CA LEU A 79 27.20 8.87 0.01
C LEU A 79 28.02 9.91 0.78
N THR A 80 29.07 10.45 0.16
CA THR A 80 30.02 11.35 0.82
C THR A 80 29.66 12.83 0.68
N SER A 81 28.84 13.17 -0.32
CA SER A 81 28.43 14.55 -0.59
C SER A 81 26.93 14.66 -0.77
N PRO A 82 26.31 15.71 -0.21
CA PRO A 82 24.92 16.05 -0.47
C PRO A 82 24.67 16.67 -1.86
N LYS A 83 25.72 16.94 -2.65
CA LYS A 83 25.60 17.22 -4.08
C LYS A 83 26.03 15.99 -4.88
N TRP A 84 25.09 15.40 -5.61
CA TRP A 84 25.31 14.10 -6.24
C TRP A 84 24.42 13.85 -7.46
N GLU A 85 24.87 12.91 -8.27
CA GLU A 85 24.16 12.35 -9.40
C GLU A 85 24.26 10.83 -9.32
N ALA A 86 23.15 10.12 -9.48
CA ALA A 86 23.11 8.66 -9.59
C ALA A 86 22.39 8.26 -10.87
N THR A 87 23.02 7.45 -11.71
CA THR A 87 22.46 6.94 -12.96
C THR A 87 22.39 5.42 -12.91
N LEU A 88 21.18 4.87 -13.03
CA LEU A 88 20.93 3.45 -13.17
C LEU A 88 20.61 3.12 -14.63
N GLN A 89 21.33 2.15 -15.20
CA GLN A 89 20.96 1.53 -16.47
C GLN A 89 20.38 0.15 -16.25
N PHE A 90 19.14 -0.05 -16.70
CA PHE A 90 18.43 -1.32 -16.53
C PHE A 90 17.62 -1.68 -17.78
N ARG A 91 17.18 -2.93 -17.87
CA ARG A 91 16.21 -3.39 -18.86
C ARG A 91 15.19 -4.30 -18.19
N ALA A 92 13.93 -4.13 -18.56
CA ALA A 92 12.85 -5.03 -18.17
C ALA A 92 12.34 -5.79 -19.39
N THR A 93 12.20 -7.11 -19.27
CA THR A 93 11.65 -7.96 -20.33
C THR A 93 10.74 -9.02 -19.76
N GLY A 94 9.60 -9.23 -20.38
CA GLY A 94 8.66 -10.26 -19.95
C GLY A 94 7.50 -10.45 -20.92
N PRO A 95 6.73 -11.54 -20.76
CA PRO A 95 5.51 -11.79 -21.52
C PRO A 95 4.45 -10.70 -21.28
N GLU A 96 3.40 -10.66 -22.09
CA GLU A 96 2.39 -9.58 -22.08
C GLU A 96 1.79 -9.30 -20.69
N ARG A 97 1.51 -10.36 -19.91
CA ARG A 97 0.98 -10.28 -18.54
C ARG A 97 2.03 -10.48 -17.44
N ALA A 98 3.31 -10.31 -17.74
CA ALA A 98 4.32 -10.25 -16.71
C ALA A 98 4.29 -8.93 -15.96
N SER A 99 4.79 -8.99 -14.73
CA SER A 99 4.92 -7.84 -13.87
C SER A 99 6.14 -7.96 -12.98
N GLY A 100 6.62 -6.80 -12.56
CA GLY A 100 7.59 -6.66 -11.51
C GLY A 100 7.92 -5.19 -11.34
N ARG A 101 8.97 -4.95 -10.56
CA ARG A 101 9.38 -3.62 -10.18
C ARG A 101 10.87 -3.58 -9.90
N ILE A 102 11.48 -2.46 -10.21
CA ILE A 102 12.86 -2.13 -9.85
C ILE A 102 12.87 -0.84 -9.04
N HIS A 103 13.77 -0.77 -8.07
CA HIS A 103 13.94 0.38 -7.21
C HIS A 103 15.39 0.84 -7.23
N ILE A 104 15.58 2.15 -7.18
CA ILE A 104 16.81 2.81 -6.75
C ILE A 104 16.55 3.32 -5.34
N TRP A 105 17.42 2.97 -4.41
CA TRP A 105 17.34 3.38 -3.01
C TRP A 105 18.53 4.26 -2.67
N LEU A 106 18.28 5.30 -1.87
CA LEU A 106 19.32 6.04 -1.18
C LEU A 106 18.85 6.21 0.27
N VAL A 107 19.26 5.30 1.14
CA VAL A 107 18.69 5.13 2.47
C VAL A 107 19.77 4.86 3.51
N LYS A 108 19.48 5.22 4.76
CA LYS A 108 20.33 4.91 5.90
C LYS A 108 20.24 3.42 6.26
N ASP A 109 21.39 2.77 6.35
CA ASP A 109 21.54 1.33 6.65
C ASP A 109 20.67 0.44 5.74
N GLY A 110 20.68 0.71 4.44
CA GLY A 110 19.73 0.15 3.48
C GLY A 110 19.70 -1.38 3.42
N PHE A 111 20.86 -2.03 3.56
CA PHE A 111 20.94 -3.49 3.60
C PHE A 111 20.12 -4.09 4.76
N GLN A 112 20.15 -3.46 5.94
CA GLN A 112 19.47 -3.95 7.14
C GLN A 112 18.00 -3.49 7.18
N ASN A 113 17.74 -2.22 6.87
CA ASN A 113 16.41 -1.64 7.00
C ASN A 113 15.47 -1.95 5.82
N VAL A 114 16.03 -2.11 4.62
CA VAL A 114 15.26 -2.38 3.39
C VAL A 114 15.52 -3.80 2.90
N GLY A 115 16.78 -4.22 2.79
CA GLY A 115 17.15 -5.55 2.29
C GLY A 115 16.63 -5.76 0.87
N THR A 116 15.72 -6.71 0.68
CA THR A 116 15.07 -7.03 -0.61
C THR A 116 13.63 -6.53 -0.70
N ASN A 117 13.20 -5.67 0.22
CA ASN A 117 11.84 -5.15 0.23
C ASN A 117 11.58 -4.16 -0.91
N SER A 118 10.33 -4.09 -1.32
CA SER A 118 9.82 -3.02 -2.20
C SER A 118 9.20 -1.91 -1.38
N ILE A 119 8.90 -0.77 -2.00
CA ILE A 119 8.14 0.31 -1.34
C ILE A 119 6.78 -0.15 -0.78
N TYR A 120 6.24 -1.26 -1.29
CA TYR A 120 4.98 -1.87 -0.83
C TYR A 120 5.12 -2.85 0.33
N THR A 121 6.35 -3.23 0.68
CA THR A 121 6.61 -4.23 1.72
C THR A 121 7.64 -3.77 2.76
N VAL A 122 8.37 -2.68 2.48
CA VAL A 122 9.38 -2.14 3.37
C VAL A 122 8.74 -1.56 4.63
N GLY A 123 9.42 -1.71 5.76
CA GLY A 123 8.97 -1.12 7.01
C GLY A 123 9.23 0.39 7.09
N LYS A 124 9.75 0.81 8.23
CA LYS A 124 10.25 2.17 8.42
C LYS A 124 11.64 2.26 7.80
N PHE A 125 11.88 3.31 7.02
CA PHE A 125 13.20 3.60 6.46
C PHE A 125 13.44 5.10 6.48
N GLU A 126 14.71 5.52 6.49
CA GLU A 126 15.11 6.91 6.41
C GLU A 126 15.82 7.12 5.06
N GLY A 127 15.21 7.88 4.16
CA GLY A 127 15.78 8.27 2.88
C GLY A 127 14.81 8.27 1.70
N LEU A 128 15.36 7.98 0.53
CA LEU A 128 14.71 8.09 -0.78
C LEU A 128 14.54 6.71 -1.42
N SER A 129 13.37 6.50 -2.02
CA SER A 129 13.09 5.38 -2.91
C SER A 129 12.55 5.91 -4.24
N ILE A 130 13.12 5.44 -5.34
CA ILE A 130 12.58 5.65 -6.68
C ILE A 130 12.22 4.29 -7.24
N VAL A 131 10.95 4.07 -7.56
CA VAL A 131 10.45 2.82 -8.15
C VAL A 131 10.08 3.05 -9.61
N VAL A 132 10.38 2.05 -10.44
CA VAL A 132 9.80 1.90 -11.78
C VAL A 132 9.00 0.61 -11.77
N ASP A 133 7.69 0.73 -11.99
CA ASP A 133 6.76 -0.39 -11.95
C ASP A 133 5.51 -0.15 -12.80
N GLN A 134 4.72 -1.22 -12.96
CA GLN A 134 3.39 -1.08 -13.53
C GLN A 134 2.45 -0.52 -12.47
N TYR A 135 1.71 0.52 -12.84
CA TYR A 135 0.76 1.16 -11.94
C TYR A 135 -0.58 1.38 -12.63
N GLY A 136 -1.66 0.88 -12.02
CA GLY A 136 -3.00 0.90 -12.60
C GLY A 136 -3.05 0.31 -14.00
N ASN A 137 -3.80 0.95 -14.90
CA ASN A 137 -3.87 0.58 -16.32
C ASN A 137 -2.80 1.29 -17.18
N SER A 138 -1.75 1.86 -16.57
CA SER A 138 -0.67 2.52 -17.33
C SER A 138 0.34 1.50 -17.86
N GLY A 139 1.07 1.88 -18.92
CA GLY A 139 2.19 1.08 -19.45
C GLY A 139 3.40 1.01 -18.52
N GLY A 140 3.38 1.72 -17.40
CA GLY A 140 4.47 1.85 -16.44
C GLY A 140 4.60 3.29 -15.93
N MET A 141 5.11 3.45 -14.72
CA MET A 141 5.35 4.74 -14.08
C MET A 141 6.71 4.72 -13.38
N ILE A 142 7.35 5.88 -13.31
CA ILE A 142 8.40 6.15 -12.32
C ILE A 142 7.79 6.95 -11.17
N ARG A 143 8.14 6.63 -9.93
CA ARG A 143 7.63 7.31 -8.73
C ARG A 143 8.71 7.45 -7.68
N ALA A 144 8.72 8.57 -6.97
CA ALA A 144 9.65 8.84 -5.89
C ALA A 144 8.95 9.03 -4.55
N PHE A 145 9.54 8.43 -3.52
CA PHE A 145 9.02 8.37 -2.16
C PHE A 145 10.09 8.81 -1.17
N LEU A 146 9.66 9.50 -0.12
CA LEU A 146 10.51 9.88 1.00
C LEU A 146 9.98 9.28 2.29
N ASN A 147 10.91 8.93 3.16
CA ASN A 147 10.59 8.55 4.52
C ASN A 147 11.68 9.08 5.43
N ASP A 148 11.29 9.59 6.58
CA ASP A 148 12.16 10.13 7.64
C ASP A 148 12.37 9.11 8.77
N GLY A 149 11.97 7.86 8.56
CA GLY A 149 11.98 6.78 9.54
C GLY A 149 10.68 6.66 10.35
N THR A 150 9.68 7.52 10.13
CA THR A 150 8.44 7.50 10.92
C THR A 150 7.39 6.55 10.35
N LYS A 151 7.18 6.54 9.03
CA LYS A 151 6.08 5.82 8.37
C LYS A 151 6.45 4.38 8.05
N HIS A 152 5.57 3.43 8.38
CA HIS A 152 5.73 2.03 8.00
C HIS A 152 5.04 1.76 6.66
N TYR A 153 5.80 1.76 5.57
CA TYR A 153 5.24 1.74 4.22
C TYR A 153 4.46 0.46 3.89
N GLY A 154 4.94 -0.71 4.29
CA GLY A 154 4.28 -1.99 4.06
C GLY A 154 2.98 -2.20 4.86
N GLN A 155 2.64 -1.29 5.77
CA GLN A 155 1.38 -1.28 6.51
C GLN A 155 0.51 -0.08 6.13
N HIS A 156 0.98 0.77 5.21
CA HIS A 156 0.25 1.95 4.78
C HIS A 156 -0.80 1.56 3.75
N LEU A 157 -2.06 1.97 3.98
CA LEU A 157 -3.21 1.59 3.15
C LEU A 157 -3.09 2.08 1.70
N SER A 158 -2.47 3.24 1.50
CA SER A 158 -2.28 3.84 0.18
C SER A 158 -0.84 4.31 0.02
N VAL A 159 0.07 3.39 -0.28
CA VAL A 159 1.47 3.74 -0.55
C VAL A 159 1.56 4.71 -1.73
N ASP A 160 0.69 4.57 -2.73
CA ASP A 160 0.73 5.36 -3.96
C ASP A 160 0.53 6.86 -3.72
N GLY A 161 -0.30 7.24 -2.74
CA GLY A 161 -0.52 8.62 -2.33
C GLY A 161 0.67 9.27 -1.61
N LEU A 162 1.70 8.50 -1.23
CA LEU A 162 2.91 9.02 -0.58
C LEU A 162 3.98 9.47 -1.58
N ALA A 163 3.78 9.25 -2.88
CA ALA A 163 4.74 9.67 -3.89
C ALA A 163 4.78 11.21 -3.96
N PHE A 164 5.96 11.81 -3.83
CA PHE A 164 6.13 13.26 -3.97
C PHE A 164 6.38 13.69 -5.42
N GLY A 165 6.70 12.74 -6.30
CA GLY A 165 6.96 12.98 -7.72
C GLY A 165 6.72 11.71 -8.53
N HIS A 166 6.15 11.86 -9.73
CA HIS A 166 5.85 10.74 -10.61
C HIS A 166 5.77 11.15 -12.07
N ALA A 167 6.03 10.22 -12.99
CA ALA A 167 5.81 10.40 -14.41
C ALA A 167 5.47 9.07 -15.10
N PRO A 168 4.66 9.08 -16.18
CA PRO A 168 4.44 7.89 -16.99
C PRO A 168 5.72 7.47 -17.69
N TYR A 169 6.03 6.17 -17.63
CA TYR A 169 7.19 5.59 -18.28
C TYR A 169 6.95 4.11 -18.67
N PRO A 170 6.63 3.81 -19.94
CA PRO A 170 6.45 2.45 -20.41
C PRO A 170 7.81 1.75 -20.59
N TYR A 171 8.35 1.20 -19.50
CA TYR A 171 9.74 0.71 -19.41
C TYR A 171 9.97 -0.72 -19.97
N ARG A 172 8.90 -1.48 -20.22
CA ARG A 172 8.97 -2.90 -20.57
C ARG A 172 9.25 -3.09 -22.05
N ASN A 173 10.06 -4.12 -22.38
CA ASN A 173 10.24 -4.62 -23.74
C ASN A 173 10.75 -3.58 -24.76
N LEU A 174 11.52 -2.58 -24.31
CA LEU A 174 12.04 -1.51 -25.17
C LEU A 174 13.17 -1.95 -26.13
N GLY A 175 13.71 -3.16 -25.98
CA GLY A 175 14.83 -3.67 -26.78
C GLY A 175 16.20 -3.06 -26.44
N ARG A 176 16.23 -1.84 -25.88
CA ARG A 176 17.41 -1.15 -25.35
C ARG A 176 17.37 -1.04 -23.82
N PRO A 177 18.52 -0.80 -23.15
CA PRO A 177 18.54 -0.35 -21.77
C PRO A 177 17.89 1.04 -21.62
N SER A 178 17.20 1.20 -20.50
CA SER A 178 16.64 2.44 -19.97
C SER A 178 17.64 3.09 -19.02
N SER A 179 17.74 4.42 -19.04
CA SER A 179 18.60 5.18 -18.13
C SER A 179 17.77 6.06 -17.20
N VAL A 180 17.79 5.77 -15.90
CA VAL A 180 17.17 6.62 -14.87
C VAL A 180 18.27 7.39 -14.16
N LYS A 181 18.22 8.72 -14.27
CA LYS A 181 19.21 9.64 -13.71
C LYS A 181 18.58 10.49 -12.63
N VAL A 182 19.16 10.47 -11.44
CA VAL A 182 18.66 11.14 -10.24
C VAL A 182 19.71 12.15 -9.82
N ILE A 183 19.32 13.41 -9.72
CA ILE A 183 20.27 14.52 -9.56
C ILE A 183 19.81 15.38 -8.40
N GLN A 184 20.73 15.62 -7.47
CA GLN A 184 20.56 16.62 -6.43
C GLN A 184 21.68 17.65 -6.53
N ASP A 185 21.30 18.85 -6.93
CA ASP A 185 22.12 20.04 -6.79
C ASP A 185 21.69 20.86 -5.58
N TRP A 186 22.23 22.07 -5.43
CA TRP A 186 21.93 22.97 -4.31
C TRP A 186 20.47 23.42 -4.23
N HIS A 187 19.83 23.53 -5.38
CA HIS A 187 18.54 24.19 -5.52
C HIS A 187 17.45 23.17 -5.81
N ASN A 188 17.76 22.11 -6.54
CA ASN A 188 16.79 21.21 -7.11
C ASN A 188 17.20 19.74 -6.91
N PHE A 189 16.17 18.96 -6.65
CA PHE A 189 16.15 17.53 -6.83
C PHE A 189 15.37 17.23 -8.12
N ARG A 190 15.94 16.48 -9.05
CA ARG A 190 15.26 16.10 -10.29
C ARG A 190 15.55 14.66 -10.69
N VAL A 191 14.60 14.09 -11.41
CA VAL A 191 14.71 12.76 -12.01
C VAL A 191 14.52 12.91 -13.51
N GLU A 192 15.46 12.37 -14.26
CA GLU A 192 15.47 12.31 -15.71
C GLU A 192 15.40 10.83 -16.15
N ILE A 193 14.67 10.53 -17.21
CA ILE A 193 14.57 9.20 -17.80
C ILE A 193 14.92 9.28 -19.27
N ASP A 194 15.89 8.48 -19.71
CA ASP A 194 16.37 8.45 -21.09
C ASP A 194 16.76 9.84 -21.64
N GLY A 195 17.20 10.75 -20.76
CA GLY A 195 17.59 12.13 -21.10
C GLY A 195 16.46 13.16 -20.99
N GLU A 196 15.23 12.73 -20.76
CA GLU A 196 14.06 13.61 -20.61
C GLU A 196 13.72 13.87 -19.14
N LEU A 197 13.32 15.10 -18.80
CA LEU A 197 12.91 15.44 -17.43
C LEU A 197 11.59 14.74 -17.08
N ALA A 198 11.60 13.91 -16.03
CA ALA A 198 10.40 13.27 -15.51
C ALA A 198 9.68 14.17 -14.49
N PHE A 199 10.40 14.59 -13.45
CA PHE A 199 9.89 15.55 -12.46
C PHE A 199 11.06 16.21 -11.72
N GLN A 200 10.78 17.38 -11.12
CA GLN A 200 11.73 18.12 -10.30
C GLN A 200 11.02 18.82 -9.14
N THR A 201 11.77 19.07 -8.06
CA THR A 201 11.31 19.81 -6.89
C THR A 201 12.47 20.51 -6.20
N SER A 202 12.20 21.67 -5.61
CA SER A 202 13.16 22.40 -4.79
C SER A 202 13.02 22.08 -3.29
N THR A 203 12.04 21.27 -2.88
CA THR A 203 11.76 21.01 -1.45
C THR A 203 12.51 19.82 -0.87
N VAL A 204 12.94 18.89 -1.72
CA VAL A 204 13.58 17.64 -1.29
C VAL A 204 15.09 17.82 -1.17
N ARG A 205 15.66 17.33 -0.07
CA ARG A 205 17.12 17.30 0.18
C ARG A 205 17.49 16.00 0.87
N ILE A 206 18.37 15.24 0.24
CA ILE A 206 18.94 14.00 0.78
C ILE A 206 20.33 14.30 1.35
N PRO A 207 20.58 14.00 2.64
CA PRO A 207 21.90 14.22 3.24
C PRO A 207 22.93 13.19 2.76
N ALA A 208 24.20 13.45 3.07
CA ALA A 208 25.26 12.45 3.00
C ALA A 208 25.05 11.33 4.06
N GLY A 209 25.80 10.24 3.94
CA GLY A 209 25.82 9.13 4.89
C GLY A 209 24.84 8.00 4.59
N TYR A 210 24.12 8.04 3.46
CA TYR A 210 23.18 7.00 3.06
C TYR A 210 23.83 5.98 2.12
N ASN A 211 23.41 4.71 2.20
CA ASN A 211 23.80 3.68 1.25
C ASN A 211 22.94 3.82 -0.01
N ILE A 212 23.58 3.67 -1.17
CA ILE A 212 22.85 3.46 -2.42
C ILE A 212 22.57 1.97 -2.63
N GLY A 213 21.40 1.65 -3.15
CA GLY A 213 21.03 0.28 -3.48
C GLY A 213 20.10 0.17 -4.68
N VAL A 214 20.07 -1.00 -5.29
CA VAL A 214 19.16 -1.35 -6.37
C VAL A 214 18.49 -2.66 -6.01
N SER A 215 17.16 -2.69 -6.02
CA SER A 215 16.41 -3.92 -5.74
C SER A 215 15.38 -4.18 -6.82
N ALA A 216 15.18 -5.43 -7.19
CA ALA A 216 14.10 -5.83 -8.07
C ALA A 216 13.25 -6.94 -7.43
N ALA A 217 11.95 -6.92 -7.75
CA ALA A 217 11.01 -7.95 -7.35
C ALA A 217 10.09 -8.30 -8.53
N SER A 218 9.94 -9.59 -8.81
CA SER A 218 9.06 -10.08 -9.87
C SER A 218 7.75 -10.59 -9.28
N ALA A 219 6.67 -10.51 -10.06
CA ALA A 219 5.42 -11.17 -9.75
C ALA A 219 5.49 -12.68 -10.09
N ASP A 220 4.35 -13.37 -9.95
CA ASP A 220 4.21 -14.79 -10.31
C ASP A 220 4.46 -15.04 -11.80
N SER A 221 3.88 -14.19 -12.65
CA SER A 221 4.29 -14.00 -14.04
C SER A 221 5.37 -12.92 -14.06
N PRO A 222 6.67 -13.27 -14.20
CA PRO A 222 7.73 -12.36 -13.86
C PRO A 222 8.19 -11.50 -15.04
N ASP A 223 8.46 -10.24 -14.75
CA ASP A 223 9.43 -9.49 -15.53
C ASP A 223 10.85 -9.85 -15.09
N SER A 224 11.72 -10.05 -16.08
CA SER A 224 13.15 -10.13 -15.85
C SER A 224 13.74 -8.71 -15.81
N PHE A 225 14.38 -8.38 -14.70
CA PHE A 225 15.11 -7.13 -14.52
C PHE A 225 16.61 -7.37 -14.61
N GLU A 226 17.21 -6.79 -15.64
CA GLU A 226 18.63 -6.79 -15.88
C GLU A 226 19.19 -5.40 -15.56
N VAL A 227 20.32 -5.34 -14.87
CA VAL A 227 21.03 -4.09 -14.55
C VAL A 227 22.39 -4.13 -15.23
N PHE A 228 22.77 -3.03 -15.89
CA PHE A 228 24.03 -2.89 -16.63
C PHE A 228 25.03 -2.03 -15.87
N SER A 229 24.57 -0.98 -15.20
CA SER A 229 25.43 -0.12 -14.41
C SER A 229 24.64 0.68 -13.38
N LEU A 230 25.31 1.00 -12.28
CA LEU A 230 24.93 2.08 -11.37
C LEU A 230 26.15 3.00 -11.28
N THR A 231 26.00 4.26 -11.66
CA THR A 231 27.08 5.25 -11.63
C THR A 231 26.69 6.36 -10.69
N VAL A 232 27.48 6.60 -9.66
CA VAL A 232 27.29 7.70 -8.71
C VAL A 232 28.44 8.66 -8.83
N SER A 233 28.14 9.93 -9.03
CA SER A 233 29.11 11.02 -9.07
C SER A 233 28.77 12.05 -8.01
N THR A 234 29.77 12.56 -7.29
CA THR A 234 29.59 13.57 -6.26
C THR A 234 30.35 14.85 -6.59
N GLY A 235 29.82 15.99 -6.17
CA GLY A 235 30.49 17.29 -6.28
C GLY A 235 30.92 17.80 -4.91
N GLU A 236 31.81 18.78 -4.91
CA GLU A 236 32.17 19.48 -3.67
C GLU A 236 30.97 20.24 -3.09
N ALA A 237 30.90 20.25 -1.75
CA ALA A 237 29.96 21.08 -1.02
C ALA A 237 30.43 22.55 -1.07
N GLU A 238 29.58 23.50 -1.45
CA GLU A 238 29.85 24.92 -1.39
C GLU A 238 29.94 25.33 0.09
N GLU A 239 31.04 25.99 0.46
CA GLU A 239 31.23 26.52 1.81
C GLU A 239 30.11 27.50 2.16
N GLY A 240 29.42 27.28 3.28
CA GLY A 240 28.38 28.17 3.79
C GLY A 240 26.93 27.79 3.45
N ALA A 241 26.71 26.75 2.65
CA ALA A 241 25.36 26.22 2.44
C ALA A 241 25.00 25.20 3.53
N SER A 242 24.15 25.61 4.47
CA SER A 242 23.60 24.73 5.51
C SER A 242 22.72 23.65 4.88
N TYR A 243 23.25 22.44 4.74
CA TYR A 243 22.40 21.27 4.49
C TYR A 243 21.63 20.93 5.75
N ASN A 244 20.31 21.12 5.70
CA ASN A 244 19.45 20.65 6.75
C ASN A 244 19.53 19.12 6.79
N LYS A 245 19.96 18.55 7.92
CA LYS A 245 20.12 17.08 8.09
C LYS A 245 18.79 16.33 8.16
N GLN A 246 17.67 17.05 8.10
CA GLN A 246 16.34 16.48 8.04
C GLN A 246 15.79 16.60 6.63
N PRO A 247 15.46 15.49 5.95
CA PRO A 247 14.73 15.55 4.69
C PRO A 247 13.43 16.32 4.98
N GLY A 248 13.22 17.43 4.26
CA GLY A 248 12.01 18.23 4.38
C GLY A 248 10.80 17.33 4.15
N THR A 249 10.07 17.04 5.22
CA THR A 249 8.80 16.35 5.13
C THR A 249 7.79 17.31 4.52
N ASN A 250 7.04 16.87 3.51
CA ASN A 250 5.77 17.51 3.12
C ASN A 250 4.68 17.25 4.20
N ASN A 251 5.01 17.39 5.49
CA ASN A 251 4.08 17.23 6.61
C ASN A 251 3.40 18.56 6.99
N ALA A 252 3.26 19.49 6.05
CA ALA A 252 2.38 20.63 6.27
C ALA A 252 0.97 20.22 5.85
N ASP A 253 0.08 20.08 6.83
CA ASP A 253 -1.36 20.21 6.60
C ASP A 253 -1.63 21.44 5.71
N PRO A 254 -2.60 21.38 4.79
CA PRO A 254 -2.94 22.53 3.97
C PRO A 254 -3.25 23.73 4.87
N PRO A 255 -2.74 24.94 4.55
CA PRO A 255 -2.91 26.12 5.39
C PRO A 255 -4.40 26.44 5.54
N LYS A 256 -4.91 26.31 6.76
CA LYS A 256 -6.18 26.91 7.18
C LYS A 256 -5.96 28.41 7.21
N ASN A 257 -6.40 29.14 6.19
CA ASN A 257 -6.59 30.57 6.38
C ASN A 257 -7.64 31.22 5.48
N ALA A 258 -8.28 32.21 6.11
CA ALA A 258 -9.00 33.34 5.53
C ALA A 258 -10.43 33.09 5.02
N GLY A 259 -11.33 32.85 5.96
CA GLY A 259 -12.69 33.37 5.83
C GLY A 259 -12.68 34.90 5.99
N ALA A 260 -12.85 35.63 4.88
CA ALA A 260 -13.33 37.01 4.90
C ALA A 260 -14.80 36.97 4.49
N GLY A 261 -15.66 37.47 5.37
CA GLY A 261 -17.09 37.16 5.35
C GLY A 261 -17.93 37.97 4.38
N ILE A 262 -19.20 37.58 4.30
CA ILE A 262 -20.38 38.44 4.17
C ILE A 262 -21.51 37.73 4.93
N LYS A 263 -22.22 38.51 5.75
CA LYS A 263 -23.41 38.13 6.55
C LYS A 263 -24.58 37.84 5.62
N ASP A 264 -25.43 36.87 5.99
CA ASP A 264 -26.86 37.11 6.22
C ASP A 264 -27.55 35.84 6.79
N THR A 265 -28.10 35.99 7.98
CA THR A 265 -29.12 35.12 8.62
C THR A 265 -30.51 35.69 8.32
N PRO A 266 -31.60 34.89 8.24
CA PRO A 266 -32.32 34.37 9.44
C PRO A 266 -32.99 32.99 9.18
N SER A 267 -33.61 32.21 10.09
CA SER A 267 -34.02 32.24 11.51
C SER A 267 -34.49 30.81 11.89
N GLU A 268 -34.43 30.44 13.18
CA GLU A 268 -34.95 29.19 13.78
C GLU A 268 -36.50 29.03 13.66
N PRO A 269 -37.06 27.85 14.00
CA PRO A 269 -37.60 27.69 15.36
C PRO A 269 -37.29 26.36 16.09
N GLN A 270 -37.33 26.50 17.41
CA GLN A 270 -37.02 25.58 18.51
C GLN A 270 -37.88 24.29 18.59
N GLY A 271 -37.27 23.22 19.12
CA GLY A 271 -37.96 22.05 19.68
C GLY A 271 -37.05 21.21 20.60
N ARG A 272 -37.39 21.16 21.89
CA ARG A 272 -36.60 20.67 23.05
C ARG A 272 -36.29 19.16 23.05
N GLY A 273 -35.10 18.79 23.55
CA GLY A 273 -34.80 17.43 24.01
C GLY A 273 -33.37 17.27 24.53
N ASN A 274 -33.14 17.61 25.80
CA ASN A 274 -31.85 17.60 26.49
C ASN A 274 -31.32 16.17 26.74
N ARG A 275 -30.22 15.76 26.09
CA ARG A 275 -29.28 14.71 26.58
C ARG A 275 -27.88 15.04 26.08
N ASN A 276 -26.95 15.30 27.00
CA ASN A 276 -25.51 15.28 26.71
C ASN A 276 -25.08 13.83 26.36
N PRO A 277 -24.30 13.64 25.30
CA PRO A 277 -23.22 12.67 25.33
C PRO A 277 -21.87 13.36 25.17
N ARG A 278 -20.99 12.92 26.05
CA ARG A 278 -19.56 13.15 26.18
C ARG A 278 -18.82 12.90 24.85
N ASP A 279 -17.89 13.78 24.50
CA ASP A 279 -16.74 13.62 23.59
C ASP A 279 -17.01 12.87 22.26
N GLY A 280 -17.43 13.60 21.23
CA GLY A 280 -17.46 13.12 19.85
C GLY A 280 -16.36 13.78 19.02
N ALA A 281 -15.22 13.10 18.85
CA ALA A 281 -14.19 13.47 17.89
C ALA A 281 -14.75 13.35 16.46
N THR A 282 -14.44 14.32 15.60
CA THR A 282 -14.89 14.31 14.21
C THR A 282 -13.95 13.46 13.35
N ALA A 283 -14.42 12.95 12.19
CA ALA A 283 -13.65 12.09 11.28
C ALA A 283 -12.26 12.64 10.89
N THR A 284 -12.07 13.96 11.00
CA THR A 284 -10.79 14.63 10.76
C THR A 284 -9.77 14.48 11.88
N ASP A 285 -10.18 14.23 13.12
CA ASP A 285 -9.27 14.03 14.26
C ASP A 285 -8.56 12.66 14.20
N TYR A 286 -9.15 11.67 13.53
CA TYR A 286 -8.58 10.34 13.36
C TYR A 286 -7.43 10.28 12.34
N LEU A 287 -7.25 11.32 11.54
CA LEU A 287 -6.14 11.43 10.59
C LEU A 287 -4.77 11.63 11.28
N SER A 288 -4.76 11.92 12.59
CA SER A 288 -3.55 12.19 13.36
C SER A 288 -3.24 11.16 14.47
N ALA A 289 -4.03 10.10 14.62
CA ALA A 289 -3.87 9.13 15.70
C ALA A 289 -3.50 7.71 15.22
N ASP A 290 -2.43 7.15 15.79
CA ASP A 290 -1.81 5.83 15.53
C ASP A 290 -2.67 4.62 15.98
N ARG A 291 -4.00 4.68 15.87
CA ARG A 291 -4.92 3.62 16.35
C ARG A 291 -5.92 3.20 15.28
N ILE A 292 -6.05 1.88 15.07
CA ILE A 292 -7.12 1.28 14.26
C ILE A 292 -8.44 1.37 15.06
N PRO A 293 -9.51 2.03 14.55
CA PRO A 293 -10.79 2.14 15.26
C PRO A 293 -11.51 0.79 15.35
N ALA A 294 -12.29 0.59 16.42
CA ALA A 294 -13.22 -0.53 16.52
C ALA A 294 -14.57 -0.15 15.88
N SER A 295 -15.34 -1.15 15.43
CA SER A 295 -16.67 -0.97 14.86
C SER A 295 -17.61 -0.34 15.90
N GLY A 296 -17.91 0.95 15.71
CA GLY A 296 -18.72 1.78 16.61
C GLY A 296 -18.22 3.22 16.78
N ASP A 297 -16.94 3.48 16.50
CA ASP A 297 -16.31 4.79 16.73
C ASP A 297 -16.48 5.81 15.59
N ILE A 298 -17.15 5.43 14.49
CA ILE A 298 -17.25 6.26 13.27
C ILE A 298 -18.70 6.73 13.10
N SER A 299 -18.93 8.02 13.31
CA SER A 299 -20.23 8.64 12.98
C SER A 299 -20.25 9.02 11.49
N PRO A 300 -21.28 8.61 10.71
CA PRO A 300 -21.36 8.94 9.30
C PRO A 300 -21.53 10.45 9.10
N LEU A 301 -20.76 11.02 8.17
CA LEU A 301 -20.88 12.42 7.77
C LEU A 301 -22.16 12.62 6.93
N PRO A 302 -22.85 13.77 7.05
CA PRO A 302 -24.01 14.07 6.21
C PRO A 302 -23.57 14.20 4.74
N ALA A 303 -24.39 13.67 3.84
CA ALA A 303 -24.12 13.57 2.39
C ALA A 303 -23.83 14.92 1.70
N SER A 304 -24.20 16.05 2.32
CA SER A 304 -23.94 17.39 1.80
C SER A 304 -22.49 17.88 1.97
N ALA A 305 -21.63 17.14 2.67
CA ALA A 305 -20.25 17.55 2.99
C ALA A 305 -19.17 16.87 2.13
N ILE A 306 -19.54 16.10 1.09
CA ILE A 306 -18.63 15.20 0.38
C ILE A 306 -18.37 15.72 -1.04
N SER A 307 -17.10 15.96 -1.39
CA SER A 307 -16.62 16.25 -2.75
C SER A 307 -16.21 14.94 -3.45
N GLN A 308 -16.13 14.92 -4.80
CA GLN A 308 -15.94 13.72 -5.63
C GLN A 308 -14.74 12.82 -5.25
N SER A 309 -13.66 13.37 -4.67
CA SER A 309 -12.53 12.57 -4.17
C SER A 309 -12.85 11.79 -2.90
N HIS A 310 -13.82 12.25 -2.11
CA HIS A 310 -14.24 11.64 -0.85
C HIS A 310 -15.35 10.59 -1.02
N GLU A 311 -16.03 10.55 -2.17
CA GLU A 311 -17.01 9.50 -2.50
C GLU A 311 -16.32 8.12 -2.63
N PHE A 312 -15.14 8.07 -3.24
CA PHE A 312 -14.33 6.85 -3.33
C PHE A 312 -13.75 6.43 -1.97
N ALA A 313 -13.40 7.40 -1.11
CA ALA A 313 -12.91 7.11 0.22
C ALA A 313 -14.01 6.51 1.10
N ASP A 314 -15.22 7.07 1.10
CA ASP A 314 -16.37 6.51 1.87
C ASP A 314 -16.74 5.11 1.37
N LEU A 315 -16.81 4.92 0.04
CA LEU A 315 -17.05 3.60 -0.54
C LEU A 315 -15.96 2.60 -0.12
N HIS A 316 -14.70 3.02 -0.09
CA HIS A 316 -13.59 2.17 0.31
C HIS A 316 -13.65 1.80 1.79
N TYR A 317 -13.99 2.74 2.68
CA TYR A 317 -14.20 2.45 4.10
C TYR A 317 -15.34 1.46 4.32
N ARG A 318 -16.45 1.58 3.57
CA ARG A 318 -17.57 0.64 3.62
C ARG A 318 -17.20 -0.75 3.09
N ILE A 319 -16.40 -0.82 2.03
CA ILE A 319 -15.90 -2.10 1.49
C ILE A 319 -14.95 -2.76 2.49
N GLN A 320 -14.09 -1.98 3.14
CA GLN A 320 -13.16 -2.47 4.15
C GLN A 320 -13.89 -2.94 5.42
N ASP A 321 -14.97 -2.27 5.79
CA ASP A 321 -15.87 -2.73 6.86
C ASP A 321 -16.63 -4.01 6.49
N LEU A 322 -17.12 -4.13 5.26
CA LEU A 322 -17.72 -5.39 4.79
C LEU A 322 -16.70 -6.53 4.78
N GLN A 323 -15.45 -6.25 4.42
CA GLN A 323 -14.38 -7.25 4.42
C GLN A 323 -14.01 -7.68 5.83
N SER A 324 -14.00 -6.76 6.80
CA SER A 324 -13.75 -7.09 8.21
C SER A 324 -14.89 -7.95 8.78
N HIS A 325 -16.14 -7.63 8.45
CA HIS A 325 -17.30 -8.45 8.81
C HIS A 325 -17.26 -9.84 8.17
N LEU A 326 -16.79 -9.97 6.92
CA LEU A 326 -16.67 -11.25 6.24
C LEU A 326 -15.58 -12.11 6.89
N LEU A 327 -14.46 -11.52 7.27
CA LEU A 327 -13.40 -12.20 8.02
C LEU A 327 -13.87 -12.64 9.42
N ALA A 328 -14.66 -11.81 10.11
CA ALA A 328 -15.27 -12.17 11.39
C ALA A 328 -16.25 -13.35 11.23
N LEU A 329 -17.09 -13.33 10.20
CA LEU A 329 -17.97 -14.45 9.86
C LEU A 329 -17.21 -15.74 9.53
N GLN A 330 -16.08 -15.63 8.82
CA GLN A 330 -15.25 -16.78 8.50
C GLN A 330 -14.59 -17.38 9.76
N ALA A 331 -14.12 -16.54 10.68
CA ALA A 331 -13.59 -16.98 11.97
C ALA A 331 -14.67 -17.64 12.84
N ASP A 332 -15.88 -17.07 12.87
CA ASP A 332 -17.03 -17.66 13.55
C ASP A 332 -17.41 -19.02 12.94
N PHE A 333 -17.40 -19.14 11.61
CA PHE A 333 -17.67 -20.41 10.94
C PHE A 333 -16.61 -21.48 11.23
N GLN A 334 -15.34 -21.11 11.27
CA GLN A 334 -14.25 -22.03 11.62
C GLN A 334 -14.32 -22.47 13.09
N SER A 335 -14.65 -21.55 14.00
CA SER A 335 -14.86 -21.90 15.41
C SER A 335 -16.06 -22.83 15.59
N TYR A 336 -17.14 -22.60 14.85
CA TYR A 336 -18.31 -23.47 14.82
C TYR A 336 -17.99 -24.87 14.28
N GLN A 337 -17.21 -24.98 13.19
CA GLN A 337 -16.78 -26.29 12.69
C GLN A 337 -15.87 -27.02 13.67
N GLY A 338 -14.96 -26.30 14.33
CA GLY A 338 -14.10 -26.86 15.37
C GLY A 338 -14.91 -27.39 16.56
N GLU A 339 -15.91 -26.64 17.00
CA GLU A 339 -16.79 -27.04 18.09
C GLU A 339 -17.71 -28.20 17.70
N ALA A 340 -18.27 -28.19 16.49
CA ALA A 340 -19.05 -29.29 15.94
C ALA A 340 -18.23 -30.59 15.87
N THR A 341 -16.96 -30.50 15.44
CA THR A 341 -16.05 -31.66 15.37
C THR A 341 -15.70 -32.19 16.76
N ARG A 342 -15.46 -31.30 17.75
CA ARG A 342 -15.25 -31.71 19.15
C ARG A 342 -16.49 -32.37 19.75
N ARG A 343 -17.69 -31.84 19.47
CA ARG A 343 -18.96 -32.44 19.91
C ARG A 343 -19.15 -33.82 19.29
N HIS A 344 -18.83 -33.98 18.00
CA HIS A 344 -18.91 -35.27 17.31
C HIS A 344 -17.90 -36.28 17.87
N GLY A 345 -16.66 -35.86 18.12
CA GLY A 345 -15.64 -36.67 18.79
C GLY A 345 -16.06 -37.12 20.20
N GLY A 346 -16.64 -36.21 20.99
CA GLY A 346 -17.15 -36.55 22.34
C GLY A 346 -18.35 -37.50 22.32
N LEU A 347 -19.23 -37.41 21.32
CA LEU A 347 -20.33 -38.35 21.13
C LEU A 347 -19.83 -39.73 20.70
N LEU A 348 -18.85 -39.80 19.79
CA LEU A 348 -18.21 -41.05 19.38
C LEU A 348 -17.47 -41.72 20.55
N GLU A 349 -16.77 -40.94 21.39
CA GLU A 349 -16.09 -41.47 22.57
C GLU A 349 -17.10 -42.03 23.60
N ARG A 350 -18.23 -41.34 23.80
CA ARG A 350 -19.30 -41.81 24.69
C ARG A 350 -20.02 -43.04 24.13
N ALA A 351 -20.21 -43.11 22.82
CA ALA A 351 -20.74 -44.28 22.14
C ALA A 351 -19.80 -45.49 22.29
N ALA A 352 -18.50 -45.29 22.09
CA ALA A 352 -17.48 -46.33 22.28
C ALA A 352 -17.40 -46.80 23.75
N LYS A 353 -17.52 -45.90 24.73
CA LYS A 353 -17.59 -46.28 26.16
C LYS A 353 -18.87 -47.07 26.48
N ALA A 354 -20.00 -46.70 25.89
CA ALA A 354 -21.26 -47.42 26.07
C ALA A 354 -21.23 -48.81 25.43
N GLU A 355 -20.60 -48.94 24.25
CA GLU A 355 -20.39 -50.23 23.58
C GLU A 355 -19.41 -51.13 24.35
N ALA A 356 -18.34 -50.58 24.90
CA ALA A 356 -17.41 -51.31 25.76
C ALA A 356 -18.04 -51.76 27.09
N ALA A 357 -18.95 -50.96 27.65
CA ALA A 357 -19.74 -51.35 28.83
C ALA A 357 -20.71 -52.50 28.50
N PHE A 358 -21.37 -52.44 27.34
CA PHE A 358 -22.24 -53.51 26.84
C PHE A 358 -21.48 -54.82 26.56
N ALA A 359 -20.28 -54.73 25.99
CA ALA A 359 -19.41 -55.90 25.77
C ALA A 359 -18.95 -56.55 27.10
N ARG A 360 -18.74 -55.75 28.15
CA ARG A 360 -18.43 -56.25 29.50
C ARG A 360 -19.63 -56.90 30.18
N GLU A 361 -20.82 -56.36 29.98
CA GLU A 361 -22.07 -56.87 30.53
C GLU A 361 -22.51 -58.17 29.83
N ALA A 362 -22.32 -58.26 28.50
CA ALA A 362 -22.58 -59.47 27.72
C ALA A 362 -21.61 -60.64 28.04
N ALA A 363 -20.40 -60.35 28.53
CA ALA A 363 -19.44 -61.35 28.98
C ALA A 363 -19.76 -61.92 30.37
N GLY A 364 -20.59 -61.24 31.16
CA GLY A 364 -21.09 -61.70 32.46
C GLY A 364 -22.32 -62.59 32.30
N GLY A 365 -22.14 -63.79 31.76
CA GLY A 365 -23.25 -64.70 31.45
C GLY A 365 -24.16 -65.02 32.63
N LYS A 366 -25.35 -64.40 32.68
CA LYS A 366 -26.55 -64.92 33.34
C LYS A 366 -27.78 -64.56 32.53
N THR A 367 -28.31 -65.56 31.84
CA THR A 367 -29.66 -65.59 31.25
C THR A 367 -30.70 -65.40 32.34
N GLY A 368 -31.33 -64.22 32.35
CA GLY A 368 -32.55 -64.00 33.11
C GLY A 368 -32.74 -62.54 33.47
N LYS A 369 -33.30 -61.75 32.53
CA LYS A 369 -34.40 -60.79 32.75
C LYS A 369 -34.55 -59.89 31.53
N ILE A 370 -35.47 -60.28 30.65
CA ILE A 370 -36.02 -59.43 29.59
C ILE A 370 -36.57 -58.11 30.19
N GLU A 371 -37.02 -58.15 31.43
CA GLU A 371 -37.53 -57.00 32.20
C GLU A 371 -36.44 -55.98 32.59
N GLU A 372 -35.22 -56.44 32.90
CA GLU A 372 -34.07 -55.57 33.23
C GLU A 372 -33.48 -54.94 31.96
N MET A 373 -33.53 -55.67 30.83
CA MET A 373 -33.19 -55.13 29.52
C MET A 373 -34.21 -54.08 29.03
N LEU A 374 -35.50 -54.28 29.30
CA LEU A 374 -36.57 -53.31 29.02
C LEU A 374 -36.41 -52.04 29.86
N GLU A 375 -36.12 -52.15 31.15
CA GLU A 375 -35.83 -50.98 31.98
C GLU A 375 -34.53 -50.26 31.56
N ALA A 376 -33.50 -51.00 31.15
CA ALA A 376 -32.28 -50.41 30.61
C ALA A 376 -32.55 -49.69 29.28
N MET A 377 -33.43 -50.23 28.44
CA MET A 377 -33.85 -49.62 27.18
C MET A 377 -34.71 -48.38 27.40
N ASP A 378 -35.59 -48.37 28.41
CA ASP A 378 -36.42 -47.22 28.79
C ASP A 378 -35.55 -46.08 29.37
N ARG A 379 -34.61 -46.38 30.26
CA ARG A 379 -33.60 -45.41 30.76
C ARG A 379 -32.76 -44.82 29.62
N LYS A 380 -32.44 -45.63 28.60
CA LYS A 380 -31.69 -45.19 27.42
C LYS A 380 -32.55 -44.35 26.47
N MET A 381 -33.84 -44.67 26.33
CA MET A 381 -34.80 -43.91 25.54
C MET A 381 -35.03 -42.53 26.15
N GLN A 382 -35.19 -42.44 27.47
CA GLN A 382 -35.27 -41.16 28.19
C GLN A 382 -33.98 -40.33 28.06
N GLY A 383 -32.80 -40.97 28.09
CA GLY A 383 -31.53 -40.29 27.85
C GLY A 383 -31.40 -39.74 26.43
N MET A 384 -31.89 -40.49 25.43
CA MET A 384 -31.88 -40.10 24.03
C MET A 384 -32.92 -39.00 23.75
N GLU A 385 -34.11 -39.06 24.36
CA GLU A 385 -35.10 -37.98 24.29
C GLU A 385 -34.58 -36.70 24.92
N LYS A 386 -33.86 -36.78 26.04
CA LYS A 386 -33.24 -35.61 26.66
C LYS A 386 -32.14 -35.01 25.78
N MET A 387 -31.34 -35.86 25.12
CA MET A 387 -30.33 -35.43 24.16
C MET A 387 -30.96 -34.82 22.89
N ILE A 388 -32.05 -35.39 22.38
CA ILE A 388 -32.81 -34.84 21.24
C ILE A 388 -33.47 -33.52 21.63
N ALA A 389 -33.98 -33.39 22.85
CA ALA A 389 -34.56 -32.15 23.36
C ALA A 389 -33.51 -31.04 23.53
N GLU A 390 -32.31 -31.36 24.02
CA GLU A 390 -31.18 -30.43 24.09
C GLU A 390 -30.70 -30.03 22.69
N THR A 391 -30.53 -31.00 21.78
CA THR A 391 -30.13 -30.73 20.38
C THR A 391 -31.16 -29.88 19.64
N LYS A 392 -32.47 -30.12 19.87
CA LYS A 392 -33.56 -29.31 19.29
C LYS A 392 -33.57 -27.89 19.85
N ARG A 393 -33.19 -27.69 21.11
CA ARG A 393 -33.07 -26.37 21.74
C ARG A 393 -31.90 -25.57 21.16
N ASP A 394 -30.77 -26.23 20.92
CA ASP A 394 -29.57 -25.62 20.35
C ASP A 394 -29.72 -25.28 18.86
N VAL A 395 -30.39 -26.15 18.08
CA VAL A 395 -30.73 -25.87 16.67
C VAL A 395 -31.73 -24.72 16.56
N GLY A 396 -32.69 -24.63 17.48
CA GLY A 396 -33.60 -23.48 17.59
C GLY A 396 -32.84 -22.17 17.86
N GLY A 397 -31.87 -22.19 18.79
CA GLY A 397 -31.03 -21.02 19.09
C GLY A 397 -30.14 -20.58 17.92
N GLY A 398 -29.70 -21.52 17.07
CA GLY A 398 -29.00 -21.22 15.82
C GLY A 398 -29.89 -20.53 14.78
N SER A 399 -31.13 -21.00 14.64
CA SER A 399 -32.14 -20.39 13.75
C SER A 399 -32.45 -18.94 14.15
N ASP A 400 -32.60 -18.65 15.44
CA ASP A 400 -32.84 -17.30 15.95
C ASP A 400 -31.64 -16.34 15.76
N ARG A 401 -30.44 -16.90 15.61
CA ARG A 401 -29.20 -16.14 15.36
C ARG A 401 -29.05 -15.83 13.87
N VAL A 402 -29.43 -16.78 13.01
CA VAL A 402 -29.49 -16.59 11.55
C VAL A 402 -30.60 -15.61 11.18
N GLU A 403 -31.76 -15.66 11.84
CA GLU A 403 -32.85 -14.70 11.58
C GLU A 403 -32.49 -13.29 12.06
N ARG A 404 -31.72 -13.15 13.15
CA ARG A 404 -31.14 -11.86 13.57
C ARG A 404 -30.12 -11.32 12.57
N LEU A 405 -29.24 -12.17 12.05
CA LEU A 405 -28.30 -11.77 10.99
C LEU A 405 -29.03 -11.40 9.70
N ARG A 406 -30.12 -12.10 9.37
CA ARG A 406 -30.98 -11.78 8.23
C ARG A 406 -31.68 -10.43 8.41
N GLN A 407 -32.21 -10.13 9.60
CA GLN A 407 -32.80 -8.83 9.92
C GLN A 407 -31.77 -7.70 9.81
N GLN A 408 -30.56 -7.91 10.32
CA GLN A 408 -29.46 -6.94 10.20
C GLN A 408 -29.03 -6.72 8.75
N LEU A 409 -29.04 -7.77 7.92
CA LEU A 409 -28.77 -7.65 6.48
C LEU A 409 -29.89 -6.89 5.74
N VAL A 410 -31.15 -7.16 6.09
CA VAL A 410 -32.31 -6.49 5.48
C VAL A 410 -32.36 -5.00 5.86
N GLU A 411 -32.04 -4.66 7.11
CA GLU A 411 -31.91 -3.27 7.57
C GLU A 411 -30.73 -2.54 6.90
N GLY A 412 -29.62 -3.24 6.69
CA GLY A 412 -28.50 -2.75 5.89
C GLY A 412 -28.89 -2.45 4.44
N HIS A 413 -29.61 -3.37 3.79
CA HIS A 413 -30.09 -3.20 2.41
C HIS A 413 -31.16 -2.12 2.26
N SER A 414 -32.08 -1.93 3.22
CA SER A 414 -33.05 -0.84 3.17
C SER A 414 -32.39 0.54 3.27
N SER A 415 -31.33 0.67 4.09
CA SER A 415 -30.57 1.93 4.20
C SER A 415 -29.80 2.28 2.92
N ILE A 416 -29.32 1.27 2.18
CA ILE A 416 -28.66 1.45 0.88
C ILE A 416 -29.67 1.85 -0.20
N LEU A 417 -30.87 1.27 -0.19
CA LEU A 417 -31.90 1.53 -1.18
C LEU A 417 -32.55 2.91 -1.01
N GLU A 418 -32.68 3.39 0.24
CA GLU A 418 -33.17 4.74 0.55
C GLU A 418 -32.14 5.82 0.15
N GLY A 419 -30.84 5.53 0.31
CA GLY A 419 -29.75 6.38 -0.20
C GLY A 419 -29.71 6.48 -1.73
N VAL A 420 -29.88 5.35 -2.44
CA VAL A 420 -29.89 5.33 -3.92
C VAL A 420 -31.18 5.96 -4.49
N HIS A 421 -32.34 5.81 -3.84
CA HIS A 421 -33.56 6.51 -4.29
C HIS A 421 -33.46 8.04 -4.10
N GLY A 422 -32.75 8.53 -3.07
CA GLY A 422 -32.46 9.95 -2.90
C GLY A 422 -31.57 10.54 -3.99
N THR A 423 -30.62 9.76 -4.51
CA THR A 423 -29.73 10.17 -5.61
C THR A 423 -30.37 10.02 -7.00
N VAL A 424 -31.31 9.07 -7.19
CA VAL A 424 -32.06 8.93 -8.46
C VAL A 424 -33.23 9.92 -8.55
N GLY A 425 -33.86 10.28 -7.43
CA GLY A 425 -34.91 11.31 -7.38
C GLY A 425 -34.40 12.71 -7.72
N THR A 426 -33.11 12.98 -7.53
CA THR A 426 -32.48 14.27 -7.87
C THR A 426 -32.01 14.35 -9.33
N LEU A 427 -31.87 13.22 -10.04
CA LEU A 427 -31.48 13.18 -11.46
C LEU A 427 -32.66 13.21 -12.44
N THR A 428 -33.91 13.09 -11.98
CA THR A 428 -35.12 13.22 -12.85
C THR A 428 -35.84 14.57 -12.71
N GLY A 429 -35.35 15.46 -11.83
CA GLY A 429 -35.94 16.79 -11.59
C GLY A 429 -35.32 17.97 -12.35
N SER A 430 -34.24 17.76 -13.11
CA SER A 430 -33.54 18.85 -13.82
C SER A 430 -33.28 18.49 -15.29
N MET A 431 -34.34 18.51 -16.09
CA MET A 431 -34.23 18.64 -17.54
C MET A 431 -34.81 20.01 -17.95
N PRO A 432 -34.01 20.95 -18.45
CA PRO A 432 -34.54 22.19 -19.00
C PRO A 432 -35.17 21.92 -20.38
N LYS A 433 -36.45 22.28 -20.53
CA LYS A 433 -37.14 22.30 -21.83
C LYS A 433 -36.58 23.44 -22.69
N MET A 434 -35.75 23.11 -23.69
CA MET A 434 -35.36 24.05 -24.75
C MET A 434 -36.46 24.12 -25.82
N GLY A 435 -37.28 25.16 -25.78
CA GLY A 435 -38.19 25.52 -26.86
C GLY A 435 -37.41 26.15 -28.02
N TRP A 436 -37.53 25.58 -29.21
CA TRP A 436 -37.01 26.16 -30.45
C TRP A 436 -37.95 27.28 -30.92
N VAL A 437 -37.43 28.50 -31.02
CA VAL A 437 -38.08 29.61 -31.73
C VAL A 437 -37.30 29.85 -33.03
N VAL A 438 -37.96 29.58 -34.15
CA VAL A 438 -37.49 29.93 -35.49
C VAL A 438 -37.97 31.35 -35.79
N GLY A 439 -37.04 32.28 -35.95
CA GLY A 439 -37.30 33.63 -36.47
C GLY A 439 -36.88 33.71 -37.92
N VAL A 440 -37.85 33.73 -38.84
CA VAL A 440 -37.68 34.16 -40.23
C VAL A 440 -37.78 35.68 -40.25
N VAL A 441 -36.78 36.36 -40.79
CA VAL A 441 -36.89 37.77 -41.18
C VAL A 441 -36.72 37.82 -42.70
N LEU A 442 -37.78 38.32 -43.34
CA LEU A 442 -37.94 38.61 -44.76
C LEU A 442 -37.36 39.99 -45.08
#